data_AF-A0A2N5KF31-F1
#
_entry.id   AF-A0A2N5KF31-F1
#
_cell.length_a   1.000
_cell.length_b   1.000
_cell.length_c   1.000
_cell.angle_alpha   90.00
_cell.angle_beta   90.00
_cell.angle_gamma   90.00
#
_symmetry.space_group_name_H-M   'P 1'
#
loop_
_entity.id
_entity.type
_entity.pdbx_description
1 polymer ?
#
loop_
_entity_poly.entity_id
_entity_poly.type
_entity_poly.pdbx_seq_one_letter_code
_entity_poly.pdbx_strand_id
1 'polypeptide(L)' 'MALVRLAEGPIITAQLTDVALDEVKIDMPVEMVTRKLRDLGPEGLIVYGYKFRPLLVER' A
#
# COMPACT_ATOMS: atom_id res chain seq x y z
N MET A 1 0.28 -7.38 6.11
CA MET A 1 -0.70 -7.68 5.04
C MET A 1 -2.06 -7.21 5.53
N ALA A 2 -2.91 -6.66 4.65
CA ALA A 2 -4.25 -6.20 5.00
C ALA A 2 -5.24 -6.52 3.87
N LEU A 3 -6.53 -6.57 4.22
CA LEU A 3 -7.64 -6.47 3.28
C LEU A 3 -8.05 -5.01 3.18
N VAL A 4 -7.99 -4.43 1.98
CA VAL A 4 -8.34 -3.03 1.73
C VAL A 4 -9.65 -3.01 0.98
N ARG A 5 -10.66 -2.36 1.55
CA ARG A 5 -11.92 -2.04 0.86
C ARG A 5 -11.74 -0.75 0.09
N LEU A 6 -11.86 -0.81 -1.22
CA LEU A 6 -11.81 0.36 -2.08
C LEU A 6 -13.14 1.11 -2.05
N ALA A 7 -13.13 2.41 -2.37
CA ALA A 7 -14.32 3.26 -2.28
C ALA A 7 -15.43 2.80 -3.24
N GLU A 8 -15.07 2.19 -4.36
CA GLU A 8 -15.97 1.63 -5.36
C GLU A 8 -16.53 0.23 -4.97
N GLY A 9 -16.09 -0.35 -3.84
CA GLY A 9 -16.67 -1.56 -3.24
C GLY A 9 -15.79 -2.81 -3.16
N PRO A 10 -14.90 -3.13 -4.13
CA PRO A 10 -14.03 -4.30 -4.09
C PRO A 10 -13.15 -4.36 -2.84
N ILE A 11 -12.84 -5.59 -2.41
CA ILE A 11 -11.89 -5.85 -1.33
C ILE A 11 -10.69 -6.56 -1.94
N ILE A 12 -9.50 -6.00 -1.74
CA ILE A 12 -8.25 -6.54 -2.26
C ILE A 12 -7.25 -6.84 -1.16
N THR A 13 -6.41 -7.84 -1.39
CA THR A 13 -5.27 -8.15 -0.53
C THR A 13 -4.09 -7.26 -0.91
N ALA A 14 -3.64 -6.41 0.01
CA ALA A 14 -2.53 -5.48 -0.25
C ALA A 14 -1.63 -5.26 0.97
N GLN A 15 -0.41 -4.77 0.72
CA GLN A 15 0.52 -4.40 1.78
C GLN A 15 0.33 -2.94 2.18
N LEU A 16 0.38 -2.66 3.48
CA LEU A 16 0.50 -1.31 4.01
C LEU A 16 1.97 -0.85 3.99
N THR A 17 2.18 0.46 3.86
CA THR A 17 3.48 1.13 3.89
C THR A 17 3.34 2.49 4.56
N ASP A 18 4.46 3.12 4.96
CA ASP A 18 4.48 4.42 5.65
C ASP A 18 3.64 4.48 6.94
N VAL A 19 3.57 3.39 7.69
CA VAL A 19 2.83 3.28 8.96
C VAL A 19 3.51 2.29 9.89
N ALA A 20 3.60 2.60 11.18
CA ALA A 20 4.11 1.67 12.18
C ALA A 20 3.05 0.62 12.53
N LEU A 21 3.48 -0.58 12.97
CA LEU A 21 2.55 -1.70 13.20
C LEU A 21 1.50 -1.42 14.28
N ASP A 22 1.87 -0.67 15.31
CA ASP A 22 1.02 -0.26 16.44
C ASP A 22 0.06 0.88 16.10
N GLU A 23 0.29 1.58 14.98
CA GLU A 23 -0.61 2.63 14.47
C GLU A 23 -1.73 2.06 13.59
N VAL A 24 -1.59 0.83 13.10
CA VAL A 24 -2.55 0.18 12.20
C VAL A 24 -3.84 -0.15 12.95
N LYS A 25 -4.98 0.29 12.40
CA LYS A 25 -6.32 0.04 12.93
C LYS A 25 -7.25 -0.44 11.82
N ILE A 26 -8.27 -1.23 12.19
CA ILE A 26 -9.38 -1.55 11.29
C ILE A 26 -10.09 -0.25 10.92
N ASP A 27 -10.53 -0.16 9.66
CA ASP A 27 -11.20 1.01 9.08
C ASP A 27 -10.33 2.28 8.98
N MET A 28 -9.02 2.19 9.17
CA MET A 28 -8.09 3.30 8.92
C MET A 28 -8.14 3.72 7.44
N PRO A 29 -8.41 5.00 7.11
CA PRO A 29 -8.38 5.49 5.75
C PRO A 29 -6.97 5.40 5.14
N VAL A 30 -6.90 4.92 3.90
CA VAL A 30 -5.65 4.74 3.17
C VAL A 30 -5.78 5.17 1.72
N GLU A 31 -4.66 5.56 1.12
CA GLU A 31 -4.54 5.85 -0.31
C GLU A 31 -3.57 4.90 -0.99
N MET A 32 -3.82 4.63 -2.28
CA MET A 32 -2.94 3.80 -3.11
C MET A 32 -1.69 4.59 -3.49
N VAL A 33 -0.54 3.92 -3.41
CA VAL A 33 0.75 4.46 -3.84
C VAL A 33 1.52 3.46 -4.69
N THR A 34 2.26 3.97 -5.66
CA THR A 34 3.20 3.17 -6.46
C THR A 34 4.46 2.88 -5.65
N ARG A 35 4.84 1.61 -5.56
CA ARG A 35 6.05 1.15 -4.88
C ARG A 35 6.81 0.15 -5.73
N LYS A 36 8.14 0.16 -5.57
CA LYS A 36 9.01 -0.91 -6.05
C LYS A 36 8.72 -2.18 -5.24
N LEU A 37 8.20 -3.21 -5.90
CA LEU A 37 7.86 -4.49 -5.28
C LEU A 37 9.04 -5.45 -5.34
N ARG A 38 9.71 -5.52 -6.49
CA ARG A 38 10.83 -6.42 -6.73
C ARG A 38 11.86 -5.77 -7.64
N ASP A 39 13.11 -6.10 -7.36
CA ASP A 39 14.23 -5.91 -8.27
C ASP A 39 14.66 -7.29 -8.74
N LEU A 40 14.67 -7.53 -10.05
CA LEU A 40 15.07 -8.82 -10.62
C LEU A 40 16.57 -8.89 -10.94
N GLY A 41 17.36 -7.93 -10.47
CA GLY A 41 18.82 -7.92 -10.59
C GLY A 41 19.35 -6.96 -11.66
N PRO A 42 20.68 -6.95 -11.90
CA PRO A 42 21.36 -5.93 -12.71
C PRO A 42 20.84 -5.77 -14.15
N GLU A 43 20.42 -6.87 -14.77
CA GLU A 43 19.84 -6.90 -16.13
C GLU A 43 18.33 -7.21 -16.10
N GLY A 44 17.75 -7.27 -14.91
CA GLY A 44 16.35 -7.62 -14.68
C GLY A 44 15.43 -6.40 -14.68
N LEU A 45 14.13 -6.67 -14.71
CA LEU A 45 13.12 -5.63 -14.59
C LEU A 45 12.94 -5.18 -13.15
N ILE A 46 12.67 -3.89 -12.97
CA ILE A 46 12.10 -3.38 -11.72
C ILE A 46 10.58 -3.51 -11.81
N VAL A 47 10.00 -4.30 -10.91
CA VAL A 47 8.55 -4.49 -10.85
C VAL A 47 7.98 -3.46 -9.89
N TYR A 48 7.22 -2.51 -10.43
CA TYR A 48 6.41 -1.58 -9.65
C TYR A 48 4.98 -2.11 -9.51
N GLY A 49 4.33 -1.76 -8.41
CA GLY A 49 2.93 -2.06 -8.19
C GLY A 49 2.38 -1.26 -7.03
N TYR A 50 1.14 -1.54 -6.65
CA TYR A 50 0.45 -0.80 -5.62
C TYR A 50 0.77 -1.30 -4.20
N LYS A 51 0.85 -0.35 -3.28
CA LYS A 51 0.69 -0.53 -1.83
C LYS A 51 -0.28 0.54 -1.33
N PHE A 52 -0.62 0.48 -0.05
CA PHE A 52 -1.48 1.48 0.59
C PHE A 52 -0.75 2.14 1.74
N ARG A 53 -0.90 3.45 1.89
CA ARG A 53 -0.40 4.20 3.05
C ARG A 53 -1.53 4.97 3.72
N PRO A 54 -1.41 5.39 4.98
CA PRO A 54 -2.32 6.36 5.56
C PRO A 54 -2.44 7.61 4.68
N LEU A 55 -3.60 8.25 4.69
CA LEU A 55 -3.79 9.52 3.99
C LEU A 55 -2.76 10.55 4.46
N LEU A 56 -2.09 11.21 3.53
CA LEU A 56 -1.30 12.39 3.87
C LEU A 56 -2.23 13.48 4.40
N VAL A 57 -1.95 13.95 5.61
CA VAL A 57 -2.58 15.16 6.12
C VAL A 57 -1.85 16.33 5.45
N GLU A 58 -2.55 17.12 4.64
CA GLU A 58 -2.01 18.41 4.19
C GLU A 58 -1.64 19.25 5.41
N ARG A 59 -0.43 19.82 5.38
CA ARG A 59 0.00 20.82 6.37
C ARG A 59 -0.52 22.20 5.97
#